data_AF-A0ABD2KC04-F1
#
_entry.id   AF-A0ABD2KC04-F1
#
_cell.length_a   1.000
_cell.length_b   1.000
_cell.length_c   1.000
_cell.angle_alpha   90.00
_cell.angle_beta   90.00
_cell.angle_gamma   90.00
#
_symmetry.space_group_name_H-M   'P 1'
#
loop_
_entity.id
_entity.type
_entity.pdbx_description
1 polymer ?
#
loop_
_entity_poly.entity_id
_entity_poly.type
_entity_poly.pdbx_seq_one_letter_code
_entity_poly.pdbx_strand_id
1 'polypeptide(L)'
;MSLDGLVLCLAGTRTGVLLGGDERQFVDTRERFMKIFPLSKCSTNRIYLPGDNDIGGEMEPVYAELYERFKRHFPPHFTNSSDNFKRFITIYESDVFNFGAANRICCDHSAGTNTVRLLLSHFPILAHATAKTEQQLWPINVVLSAHDHTTGIYMQWRHPQQQQQQQRRRQNAASAAVLPDDTADVQWKWTVSMFAPHTLPLIEFKSPTVSYRMGVPKMGYGLLVVTPFITNGTALVQFSVLWLPSRLLQLRMFIWLAVLGLLCTVLSLCGCFRRCEIRMKLLLANYKLRRR
;
A
#
# COMPACT_ATOMS: atom_id res chain seq x y z
N MET A 1 26.70 7.32 -7.77
CA MET A 1 26.07 7.19 -6.44
C MET A 1 24.94 6.17 -6.61
N SER A 2 25.16 4.91 -6.23
CA SER A 2 24.11 3.88 -6.26
C SER A 2 23.12 4.19 -5.15
N LEU A 3 21.89 4.58 -5.48
CA LEU A 3 20.80 4.63 -4.51
C LEU A 3 20.41 3.17 -4.21
N ASP A 4 21.08 2.57 -3.23
CA ASP A 4 20.73 1.26 -2.70
C ASP A 4 19.43 1.39 -1.87
N GLY A 5 18.30 1.58 -2.56
CA GLY A 5 16.98 1.73 -1.96
C GLY A 5 16.32 0.39 -1.70
N LEU A 6 15.77 0.20 -0.50
CA LEU A 6 14.76 -0.82 -0.24
C LEU A 6 13.42 -0.33 -0.78
N VAL A 7 12.84 -1.06 -1.73
CA VAL A 7 11.44 -0.86 -2.11
C VAL A 7 10.61 -1.80 -1.25
N LEU A 8 9.94 -1.23 -0.24
CA LEU A 8 8.97 -1.96 0.55
C LEU A 8 7.59 -1.87 -0.13
N CYS A 9 7.17 -2.94 -0.80
CA CYS A 9 5.80 -3.06 -1.28
C CYS A 9 4.89 -3.61 -0.18
N LEU A 10 4.32 -2.72 0.63
CA LEU A 10 3.16 -3.02 1.45
C LEU A 10 1.94 -3.16 0.52
N ALA A 11 1.71 -4.38 0.01
CA ALA A 11 0.65 -4.68 -0.95
C ALA A 11 -0.52 -5.43 -0.30
N GLY A 12 -1.00 -4.97 0.86
CA GLY A 12 -2.03 -5.68 1.64
C GLY A 12 -3.47 -5.63 1.12
N THR A 13 -3.76 -5.23 -0.12
CA THR A 13 -5.15 -5.20 -0.62
C THR A 13 -5.29 -5.45 -2.12
N ARG A 14 -4.39 -6.27 -2.72
CA ARG A 14 -4.27 -6.28 -4.18
C ARG A 14 -4.38 -7.60 -4.90
N THR A 15 -4.33 -8.74 -4.21
CA THR A 15 -4.83 -9.93 -4.87
C THR A 15 -6.34 -9.91 -4.67
N GLY A 16 -7.09 -9.55 -5.71
CA GLY A 16 -8.54 -9.80 -5.73
C GLY A 16 -8.85 -11.30 -5.77
N VAL A 17 -8.02 -12.14 -5.15
CA VAL A 17 -8.25 -13.55 -4.97
C VAL A 17 -9.03 -13.64 -3.69
N LEU A 18 -10.33 -13.85 -3.87
CA LEU A 18 -11.28 -14.12 -2.82
C LEU A 18 -10.68 -15.14 -1.86
N LEU A 19 -10.96 -14.99 -0.57
CA LEU A 19 -10.72 -16.01 0.45
C LEU A 19 -11.32 -17.39 0.05
N GLY A 20 -12.13 -17.46 -1.01
CA GLY A 20 -12.64 -18.67 -1.68
C GLY A 20 -12.22 -18.93 -3.14
N GLY A 21 -11.18 -18.27 -3.68
CA GLY A 21 -10.65 -18.57 -5.02
C GLY A 21 -9.77 -19.83 -5.02
N ASP A 22 -9.89 -20.66 -6.06
CA ASP A 22 -9.04 -21.85 -6.24
C ASP A 22 -7.57 -21.46 -6.52
N GLU A 23 -6.67 -22.46 -6.45
CA GLU A 23 -5.22 -22.25 -6.64
C GLU A 23 -4.89 -21.61 -8.01
N ARG A 24 -5.68 -21.92 -9.04
CA ARG A 24 -5.47 -21.38 -10.39
C ARG A 24 -5.77 -19.89 -10.44
N GLN A 25 -6.89 -19.46 -9.87
CA GLN A 25 -7.24 -18.03 -9.76
C GLN A 25 -6.22 -17.25 -8.93
N PHE A 26 -5.67 -17.89 -7.89
CA PHE A 26 -4.59 -17.32 -7.10
C PHE A 26 -3.34 -17.05 -7.94
N VAL A 27 -2.87 -18.07 -8.66
CA VAL A 27 -1.71 -17.99 -9.56
C VAL A 27 -1.94 -16.95 -10.66
N ASP A 28 -3.10 -16.94 -11.33
CA ASP A 28 -3.40 -15.96 -12.39
C ASP A 28 -3.37 -14.52 -11.86
N THR A 29 -3.83 -14.30 -10.62
CA THR A 29 -3.79 -12.98 -10.00
C THR A 29 -2.39 -12.57 -9.61
N ARG A 30 -1.59 -13.50 -9.09
CA ARG A 30 -0.16 -13.29 -8.84
C ARG A 30 0.59 -12.93 -10.11
N GLU A 31 0.39 -13.64 -11.21
CA GLU A 31 1.07 -13.36 -12.48
C GLU A 31 0.69 -11.98 -13.02
N ARG A 32 -0.58 -11.59 -12.92
CA ARG A 32 -1.02 -10.21 -13.25
C ARG A 32 -0.32 -9.18 -12.38
N PHE A 33 -0.22 -9.43 -11.07
CA PHE A 33 0.49 -8.54 -10.15
C PHE A 33 1.97 -8.39 -10.55
N MET A 34 2.67 -9.50 -10.82
CA MET A 34 4.08 -9.48 -11.25
C MET A 34 4.28 -8.82 -12.62
N LYS A 35 3.28 -8.84 -13.50
CA LYS A 35 3.31 -8.13 -14.77
C LYS A 35 3.17 -6.61 -14.61
N ILE A 36 2.31 -6.17 -13.69
CA ILE A 36 2.13 -4.73 -13.38
C ILE A 36 3.37 -4.18 -12.66
N PHE A 37 3.93 -4.97 -11.75
CA PHE A 37 5.14 -4.65 -11.02
C PHE A 37 6.26 -5.60 -11.45
N PRO A 38 6.97 -5.30 -12.56
CA PRO A 38 8.04 -6.15 -13.09
C PRO A 38 9.31 -6.08 -12.23
N LEU A 39 9.16 -6.30 -10.92
CA LEU A 39 10.20 -6.27 -9.90
C LEU A 39 11.23 -7.39 -10.12
N SER A 40 10.90 -8.43 -10.87
CA SER A 40 11.83 -9.49 -11.28
C SER A 40 12.95 -9.00 -12.19
N LYS A 41 12.76 -7.85 -12.88
CA LYS A 41 13.78 -7.23 -13.72
C LYS A 41 14.78 -6.36 -12.94
N CYS A 42 14.50 -6.11 -11.66
CA CYS A 42 15.33 -5.26 -10.81
C CYS A 42 15.99 -6.12 -9.72
N SER A 43 17.24 -5.84 -9.39
CA SER A 43 17.97 -6.45 -8.26
C SER A 43 17.48 -5.93 -6.89
N THR A 44 16.24 -5.46 -6.81
CA THR A 44 15.69 -4.78 -5.65
C THR A 44 15.19 -5.78 -4.61
N ASN A 45 15.49 -5.49 -3.35
CA ASN A 45 14.96 -6.21 -2.21
C ASN A 45 13.44 -6.03 -2.11
N ARG A 46 12.70 -7.10 -1.83
CA ARG A 46 11.24 -7.11 -1.74
C ARG A 46 10.77 -8.02 -0.61
N ILE A 47 9.79 -7.50 0.14
CA ILE A 47 9.07 -8.19 1.21
C ILE A 47 7.59 -8.03 0.88
N TYR A 48 6.85 -9.13 0.98
CA TYR A 48 5.40 -9.15 0.77
C TYR A 48 4.73 -9.46 2.10
N LEU A 49 3.74 -8.63 2.45
CA LEU A 49 2.90 -8.85 3.62
C LEU A 49 1.47 -9.11 3.14
N PRO A 50 0.83 -10.17 3.61
CA PRO A 50 -0.58 -10.39 3.33
C PRO A 50 -1.41 -9.35 4.06
N GLY A 51 -2.47 -8.88 3.43
CA GLY A 51 -3.52 -8.15 4.13
C GLY A 51 -4.74 -9.01 4.38
N ASP A 52 -5.75 -8.38 4.95
CA ASP A 52 -7.03 -8.96 5.33
C ASP A 52 -7.75 -9.66 4.18
N ASN A 53 -7.66 -9.09 2.97
CA ASN A 53 -8.26 -9.66 1.77
C ASN A 53 -7.52 -10.90 1.22
N ASP A 54 -6.27 -11.12 1.66
CA ASP A 54 -5.44 -12.24 1.18
C ASP A 54 -5.57 -13.47 2.11
N ILE A 55 -5.77 -13.26 3.42
CA ILE A 55 -5.72 -14.32 4.44
C ILE A 55 -6.87 -14.31 5.46
N GLY A 56 -7.78 -13.33 5.39
CA GLY A 56 -8.82 -13.06 6.37
C GLY A 56 -8.37 -12.00 7.39
N GLY A 57 -9.24 -11.61 8.32
CA GLY A 57 -8.88 -10.75 9.45
C GLY A 57 -9.70 -9.47 9.65
N GLU A 58 -10.52 -9.04 8.68
CA GLU A 58 -11.49 -7.94 8.90
C GLU A 58 -12.69 -8.43 9.74
N MET A 59 -13.64 -9.13 9.11
CA MET A 59 -14.76 -9.81 9.79
C MET A 59 -14.64 -11.33 9.72
N GLU A 60 -13.68 -11.83 8.95
CA GLU A 60 -13.45 -13.25 8.75
C GLU A 60 -12.24 -13.71 9.58
N PRO A 61 -12.23 -14.96 10.08
CA PRO A 61 -11.06 -15.51 10.74
C PRO A 61 -9.84 -15.48 9.81
N VAL A 62 -8.65 -15.30 10.38
CA VAL A 62 -7.40 -15.51 9.66
C VAL A 62 -7.15 -17.01 9.55
N TYR A 63 -6.99 -17.54 8.34
CA TYR A 63 -6.78 -18.97 8.12
C TYR A 63 -5.30 -19.27 7.84
N ALA A 64 -4.72 -20.21 8.59
CA ALA A 64 -3.33 -20.63 8.43
C ALA A 64 -3.02 -21.12 7.00
N GLU A 65 -3.94 -21.87 6.39
CA GLU A 65 -3.79 -22.37 5.02
C GLU A 65 -3.63 -21.23 4.00
N LEU A 66 -4.40 -20.15 4.15
CA LEU A 66 -4.36 -19.00 3.25
C LEU A 66 -3.06 -18.22 3.43
N TYR A 67 -2.58 -18.08 4.68
CA TYR A 67 -1.28 -17.49 4.97
C TYR A 67 -0.14 -18.30 4.34
N GLU A 68 -0.13 -19.62 4.51
CA GLU A 68 0.89 -20.49 3.91
C GLU A 68 0.85 -20.46 2.38
N ARG A 69 -0.35 -20.44 1.78
CA ARG A 69 -0.52 -20.23 0.34
C ARG A 69 0.10 -18.91 -0.11
N PHE A 70 -0.18 -17.82 0.61
CA PHE A 70 0.41 -16.51 0.31
C PHE A 70 1.94 -16.55 0.38
N LYS A 71 2.54 -17.07 1.46
CA LYS A 71 4.00 -17.12 1.64
C LYS A 71 4.69 -17.96 0.56
N ARG A 72 4.07 -19.05 0.10
CA ARG A 72 4.58 -19.89 -0.99
C ARG A 72 4.68 -19.14 -2.31
N HIS A 73 3.70 -18.30 -2.61
CA HIS A 73 3.61 -17.59 -3.89
C HIS A 73 4.30 -16.22 -3.90
N PHE A 74 4.39 -15.59 -2.73
CA PHE A 74 5.04 -14.31 -2.51
C PHE A 74 6.26 -14.47 -1.57
N PRO A 75 7.25 -15.29 -1.94
CA PRO A 75 8.44 -15.43 -1.12
C PRO A 75 9.18 -14.09 -1.06
N PRO A 76 9.71 -13.70 0.11
CA PRO A 76 10.58 -12.54 0.20
C PRO A 76 11.82 -12.78 -0.69
N HIS A 77 12.28 -11.74 -1.36
CA HIS A 77 13.52 -11.80 -2.14
C HIS A 77 14.41 -10.68 -1.67
N PHE A 78 15.48 -11.07 -0.99
CA PHE A 78 16.40 -10.15 -0.33
C PHE A 78 17.83 -10.45 -0.81
N THR A 79 18.18 -9.95 -1.99
CA THR A 79 19.50 -10.16 -2.58
C THR A 79 20.56 -9.31 -1.91
N ASN A 80 21.65 -9.99 -1.57
CA ASN A 80 22.64 -9.61 -0.59
C ASN A 80 23.77 -8.76 -1.19
N SER A 81 23.48 -7.80 -2.05
CA SER A 81 24.51 -7.17 -2.90
C SER A 81 24.99 -5.78 -2.44
N SER A 82 24.28 -5.09 -1.54
CA SER A 82 24.78 -3.84 -0.95
C SER A 82 25.04 -3.99 0.54
N ASP A 83 26.33 -4.01 0.87
CA ASP A 83 26.86 -4.10 2.24
C ASP A 83 26.34 -2.96 3.14
N ASN A 84 25.96 -1.82 2.53
CA ASN A 84 25.51 -0.62 3.26
C ASN A 84 24.09 -0.74 3.82
N PHE A 85 23.14 -1.34 3.09
CA PHE A 85 21.74 -1.38 3.53
C PHE A 85 21.57 -2.30 4.76
N LYS A 86 22.22 -3.46 4.73
CA LYS A 86 22.11 -4.44 5.82
C LYS A 86 22.75 -3.94 7.11
N ARG A 87 23.87 -3.21 7.04
CA ARG A 87 24.59 -2.70 8.21
C ARG A 87 23.77 -1.82 9.14
N PHE A 88 22.72 -1.16 8.63
CA PHE A 88 22.02 -0.12 9.38
C PHE A 88 20.52 -0.37 9.55
N ILE A 89 19.94 -1.42 8.97
CA ILE A 89 18.50 -1.68 9.05
C ILE A 89 18.22 -3.14 9.40
N THR A 90 17.36 -3.33 10.40
CA THR A 90 16.77 -4.63 10.77
C THR A 90 15.25 -4.56 10.54
N ILE A 91 14.67 -5.56 9.89
CA ILE A 91 13.25 -5.57 9.54
C ILE A 91 12.53 -6.72 10.23
N TYR A 92 11.39 -6.39 10.82
CA TYR A 92 10.45 -7.30 11.46
C TYR A 92 9.11 -7.25 10.71
N GLU A 93 8.43 -8.39 10.60
CA GLU A 93 7.04 -8.50 10.18
C GLU A 93 6.18 -8.74 11.43
N SER A 94 5.06 -8.04 11.51
CA SER A 94 4.03 -8.26 12.51
C SER A 94 3.34 -9.60 12.24
N ASP A 95 3.39 -10.50 13.22
CA ASP A 95 2.71 -11.79 13.15
C ASP A 95 1.20 -11.60 13.28
N VAL A 96 0.49 -11.94 12.21
CA VAL A 96 -0.97 -11.83 12.11
C VAL A 96 -1.67 -12.80 13.06
N PHE A 97 -1.07 -13.95 13.41
CA PHE A 97 -1.66 -14.96 14.30
C PHE A 97 -1.34 -14.71 15.78
N ASN A 98 -0.23 -14.05 16.09
CA ASN A 98 0.22 -13.79 17.47
C ASN A 98 -0.08 -12.36 17.97
N PHE A 99 -1.04 -11.66 17.35
CA PHE A 99 -1.39 -10.27 17.69
C PHE A 99 -0.18 -9.32 17.65
N GLY A 100 0.67 -9.46 16.64
CA GLY A 100 1.79 -8.55 16.42
C GLY A 100 3.11 -8.95 17.08
N ALA A 101 3.34 -10.25 17.30
CA ALA A 101 4.70 -10.72 17.56
C ALA A 101 5.62 -10.32 16.39
N ALA A 102 6.74 -9.67 16.70
CA ALA A 102 7.66 -9.18 15.68
C ALA A 102 8.57 -10.33 15.21
N ASN A 103 8.25 -10.93 14.06
CA ASN A 103 9.05 -11.97 13.43
C ASN A 103 10.13 -11.31 12.56
N ARG A 104 11.40 -11.53 12.90
CA ARG A 104 12.53 -10.93 12.17
C ARG A 104 12.64 -11.54 10.76
N ILE A 105 12.54 -10.73 9.72
CA ILE A 105 12.60 -11.18 8.31
C ILE A 105 14.02 -11.13 7.76
N CYS A 106 14.80 -10.10 8.13
CA CYS A 106 16.13 -9.92 7.56
C CYS A 106 17.15 -9.37 8.56
N CYS A 107 18.42 -9.57 8.20
CA CYS A 107 19.61 -9.04 8.86
C CYS A 107 19.84 -9.67 10.24
N ASP A 108 20.60 -10.77 10.27
CA ASP A 108 21.05 -11.38 11.52
C ASP A 108 22.21 -10.58 12.08
N HIS A 109 21.88 -9.57 12.86
CA HIS A 109 22.88 -8.91 13.67
C HIS A 109 22.81 -9.45 15.08
N SER A 110 23.97 -9.69 15.67
CA SER A 110 24.12 -9.96 17.10
C SER A 110 23.42 -8.88 17.91
N ALA A 111 22.84 -9.26 19.05
CA ALA A 111 22.25 -8.30 19.98
C ALA A 111 23.27 -7.19 20.30
N GLY A 112 22.96 -5.93 19.95
CA GLY A 112 23.83 -4.77 20.21
C GLY A 112 24.30 -3.99 18.97
N THR A 113 23.94 -4.40 17.75
CA THR A 113 24.30 -3.62 16.54
C THR A 113 23.39 -2.42 16.29
N ASN A 114 24.00 -1.32 15.83
CA ASN A 114 23.40 0.00 15.63
C ASN A 114 22.55 0.04 14.36
N THR A 115 21.37 -0.58 14.43
CA THR A 115 20.44 -0.64 13.32
C THR A 115 19.15 0.09 13.65
N VAL A 116 18.56 0.71 12.63
CA VAL A 116 17.18 1.14 12.64
C VAL A 116 16.29 -0.09 12.51
N ARG A 117 15.48 -0.35 13.52
CA ARG A 117 14.57 -1.49 13.60
C ARG A 117 13.19 -1.07 13.07
N LEU A 118 12.85 -1.59 11.89
CA LEU A 118 11.59 -1.34 11.22
C LEU A 118 10.63 -2.50 11.50
N LEU A 119 9.43 -2.21 11.98
CA LEU A 119 8.34 -3.18 12.01
C LEU A 119 7.39 -2.90 10.85
N LEU A 120 7.03 -3.95 10.13
CA LEU A 120 6.08 -3.89 9.04
C LEU A 120 4.77 -4.55 9.46
N SER A 121 3.65 -3.89 9.20
CA SER A 121 2.32 -4.38 9.52
C SER A 121 1.35 -4.06 8.40
N HIS A 122 0.33 -4.88 8.20
CA HIS A 122 -0.82 -4.47 7.39
C HIS A 122 -1.67 -3.46 8.16
N PHE A 123 -2.07 -3.82 9.39
CA PHE A 123 -2.92 -3.00 10.25
C PHE A 123 -2.13 -1.95 11.03
N PRO A 124 -2.70 -0.74 11.23
CA PRO A 124 -2.13 0.24 12.15
C PRO A 124 -2.05 -0.29 13.58
N ILE A 125 -0.88 -0.22 14.22
CA ILE A 125 -0.64 -0.86 15.52
C ILE A 125 -0.79 0.12 16.68
N LEU A 126 -0.21 1.32 16.60
CA LEU A 126 -0.16 2.26 17.73
C LEU A 126 -1.54 2.76 18.15
N ALA A 127 -2.47 2.89 17.19
CA ALA A 127 -3.85 3.27 17.48
C ALA A 127 -4.60 2.22 18.31
N HIS A 128 -4.14 0.96 18.29
CA HIS A 128 -4.80 -0.18 18.92
C HIS A 128 -3.85 -0.95 19.87
N ALA A 129 -2.78 -0.29 20.31
CA ALA A 129 -1.73 -0.93 21.09
C ALA A 129 -2.28 -1.44 22.43
N THR A 130 -2.03 -2.72 22.71
CA THR A 130 -2.25 -3.34 24.03
C THR A 130 -0.95 -3.36 24.82
N ALA A 131 -1.01 -3.61 26.13
CA ALA A 131 0.20 -3.77 26.95
C ALA A 131 1.16 -4.84 26.41
N LYS A 132 0.64 -5.93 25.83
CA LYS A 132 1.43 -7.00 25.20
C LYS A 132 2.12 -6.49 23.93
N THR A 133 1.38 -5.79 23.08
CA THR A 133 1.89 -5.21 21.83
C THR A 133 2.93 -4.12 22.12
N GLU A 134 2.71 -3.26 23.11
CA GLU A 134 3.68 -2.26 23.55
C GLU A 134 5.02 -2.88 23.98
N GLN A 135 4.98 -4.00 24.69
CA GLN A 135 6.19 -4.72 25.08
C GLN A 135 6.95 -5.24 23.85
N GLN A 136 6.24 -5.74 22.84
CA GLN A 136 6.84 -6.22 21.58
C GLN A 136 7.39 -5.07 20.73
N LEU A 137 6.81 -3.87 20.85
CA LEU A 137 7.25 -2.65 20.18
C LEU A 137 8.42 -1.96 20.88
N TRP A 138 8.76 -2.35 22.10
CA TRP A 138 9.85 -1.75 22.88
C TRP A 138 11.17 -1.61 22.12
N PRO A 139 11.69 -2.64 21.40
CA PRO A 139 12.93 -2.51 20.63
C PRO A 139 12.74 -1.82 19.27
N ILE A 140 11.52 -1.54 18.81
CA ILE A 140 11.26 -1.03 17.46
C ILE A 140 11.51 0.49 17.40
N ASN A 141 12.05 0.96 16.27
CA ASN A 141 12.26 2.38 16.03
C ASN A 141 11.10 3.01 15.25
N VAL A 142 10.65 2.33 14.20
CA VAL A 142 9.62 2.83 13.28
C VAL A 142 8.70 1.68 12.89
N VAL A 143 7.40 1.95 12.86
CA VAL A 143 6.38 1.07 12.31
C VAL A 143 5.95 1.60 10.95
N LEU A 144 5.83 0.71 9.97
CA LEU A 144 5.22 0.99 8.67
C LEU A 144 3.94 0.16 8.57
N SER A 145 2.81 0.84 8.43
CA SER A 145 1.50 0.20 8.32
C SER A 145 0.69 0.70 7.14
N ALA A 146 -0.43 0.03 6.86
CA ALA A 146 -1.34 0.40 5.80
C ALA A 146 -2.81 0.17 6.22
N HIS A 147 -3.50 -0.79 5.61
CA HIS A 147 -4.94 -1.07 5.74
C HIS A 147 -5.87 -0.10 5.01
N ASP A 148 -6.02 1.12 5.49
CA ASP A 148 -6.99 2.07 4.93
C ASP A 148 -6.43 2.85 3.74
N HIS A 149 -7.30 3.55 3.02
CA HIS A 149 -6.90 4.48 1.96
C HIS A 149 -6.44 5.86 2.47
N THR A 150 -6.26 6.00 3.78
CA THR A 150 -5.81 7.24 4.42
C THR A 150 -4.33 7.17 4.77
N THR A 151 -3.66 8.30 4.71
CA THR A 151 -2.30 8.48 5.23
C THR A 151 -2.36 9.01 6.66
N GLY A 152 -1.40 8.64 7.50
CA GLY A 152 -1.36 9.14 8.87
C GLY A 152 -0.01 8.94 9.55
N ILE A 153 0.24 9.73 10.59
CA ILE A 153 1.35 9.52 11.51
C ILE A 153 0.79 9.31 12.91
N TYR A 154 1.26 8.26 13.58
CA TYR A 154 0.99 8.04 14.99
C TYR A 154 2.29 8.13 15.75
N MET A 155 2.23 8.77 16.91
CA MET A 155 3.38 8.95 17.79
C MET A 155 3.00 8.52 19.20
N GLN A 156 3.88 7.72 19.81
CA GLN A 156 3.74 7.27 21.19
C GLN A 156 5.05 7.48 21.95
N TRP A 157 4.98 8.26 23.03
CA TRP A 157 6.09 8.37 23.98
C TRP A 157 6.22 7.09 24.80
N ARG A 158 7.45 6.62 24.96
CA ARG A 158 7.77 5.41 25.73
C ARG A 158 8.16 5.80 27.15
N HIS A 159 7.27 5.54 28.10
CA HIS A 159 7.58 5.72 29.53
C HIS A 159 8.16 4.43 30.12
N PRO A 160 9.18 4.52 31.00
CA PRO A 160 9.65 3.38 31.78
C PRO A 160 8.51 2.74 32.58
N GLN A 161 8.51 1.40 32.67
CA GLN A 161 7.43 0.58 33.22
C GLN A 161 6.90 1.02 34.61
N GLN A 162 7.72 1.67 35.44
CA GLN A 162 7.32 2.09 36.79
C GLN A 162 6.34 3.29 36.81
N GLN A 163 6.21 4.06 35.72
CA GLN A 163 5.25 5.18 35.62
C GLN A 163 3.96 4.80 34.87
N GLN A 164 3.93 3.64 34.20
CA GLN A 164 2.81 3.23 33.35
C GLN A 164 1.51 2.95 34.11
N GLN A 165 1.56 2.49 35.37
CA GLN A 165 0.32 2.15 36.10
C GLN A 165 -0.56 3.35 36.44
N GLN A 166 0.01 4.54 36.68
CA GLN A 166 -0.78 5.75 37.00
C GLN A 166 -1.17 6.57 35.75
N GLN A 167 -0.38 6.55 34.67
CA GLN A 167 -0.69 7.29 33.43
C GLN A 167 -1.62 6.54 32.46
N ARG A 168 -1.78 5.21 32.60
CA ARG A 168 -2.69 4.37 31.79
C ARG A 168 -4.16 4.83 31.76
N ARG A 169 -4.60 5.60 32.77
CA ARG A 169 -5.97 6.16 32.83
C ARG A 169 -6.12 7.52 32.13
N ARG A 170 -5.03 8.18 31.74
CA ARG A 170 -5.06 9.56 31.21
C ARG A 170 -4.51 9.73 29.79
N GLN A 171 -3.74 8.79 29.24
CA GLN A 171 -2.91 9.04 28.05
C GLN A 171 -3.02 8.03 26.89
N ASN A 172 -4.03 7.16 26.86
CA ASN A 172 -4.22 6.22 25.73
C ASN A 172 -4.75 6.88 24.44
N ALA A 173 -4.45 8.16 24.22
CA ALA A 173 -4.55 8.75 22.91
C ALA A 173 -3.13 8.80 22.34
N ALA A 174 -2.76 7.76 21.58
CA ALA A 174 -1.72 7.94 20.56
C ALA A 174 -2.07 9.24 19.83
N SER A 175 -1.17 10.23 19.86
CA SER A 175 -1.47 11.53 19.26
C SER A 175 -1.43 11.33 17.75
N ALA A 176 -2.59 11.00 17.19
CA ALA A 176 -2.78 10.80 15.76
C ALA A 176 -2.91 12.18 15.13
N ALA A 177 -1.86 12.65 14.47
CA ALA A 177 -1.99 13.73 13.51
C ALA A 177 -2.50 13.11 12.21
N VAL A 178 -3.81 12.88 12.12
CA VAL A 178 -4.47 12.56 10.86
C VAL A 178 -4.56 13.87 10.09
N LEU A 179 -3.63 14.10 9.17
CA LEU A 179 -3.69 15.28 8.31
C LEU A 179 -4.85 15.13 7.30
N PRO A 180 -5.49 16.24 6.91
CA PRO A 180 -6.49 16.24 5.86
C PRO A 180 -5.93 15.62 4.58
N ASP A 181 -6.79 14.83 3.94
CA ASP A 181 -6.56 14.02 2.74
C ASP A 181 -5.98 14.81 1.55
N ASP A 182 -5.95 16.15 1.59
CA ASP A 182 -5.67 17.07 0.47
C ASP A 182 -4.25 17.67 0.42
N THR A 183 -3.35 17.33 1.33
CA THR A 183 -1.97 17.87 1.27
C THR A 183 -1.10 17.02 0.36
N ALA A 184 -1.07 17.40 -0.92
CA ALA A 184 0.01 17.00 -1.82
C ALA A 184 1.35 17.43 -1.17
N ASP A 185 2.31 16.51 -1.10
CA ASP A 185 3.70 16.74 -0.68
C ASP A 185 4.01 16.85 0.82
N VAL A 186 3.24 16.19 1.70
CA VAL A 186 3.70 16.04 3.10
C VAL A 186 4.92 15.12 3.14
N GLN A 187 6.07 15.69 3.45
CA GLN A 187 7.28 14.97 3.83
C GLN A 187 7.47 15.05 5.34
N TRP A 188 7.39 13.91 5.99
CA TRP A 188 7.67 13.79 7.41
C TRP A 188 9.14 13.48 7.60
N LYS A 189 9.79 14.18 8.53
CA LYS A 189 11.19 13.95 8.90
C LYS A 189 11.26 13.71 10.40
N TRP A 190 11.90 12.62 10.80
CA TRP A 190 12.03 12.26 12.20
C TRP A 190 13.40 11.68 12.53
N THR A 191 13.92 11.97 13.71
CA THR A 191 15.17 11.40 14.20
C THR A 191 14.88 10.21 15.12
N VAL A 192 15.52 9.07 14.86
CA VAL A 192 15.43 7.88 15.71
C VAL A 192 16.80 7.53 16.30
N SER A 193 16.79 6.89 17.46
CA SER A 193 18.01 6.42 18.15
C SER A 193 18.24 4.94 17.85
N MET A 194 19.38 4.61 17.26
CA MET A 194 19.77 3.23 16.96
C MET A 194 20.29 2.51 18.22
N PHE A 195 20.88 3.25 19.16
CA PHE A 195 21.44 2.71 20.41
C PHE A 195 20.39 2.53 21.51
N ALA A 196 19.50 3.50 21.64
CA ALA A 196 18.52 3.55 22.72
C ALA A 196 17.15 3.93 22.14
N PRO A 197 16.45 3.00 21.46
CA PRO A 197 15.17 3.29 20.80
C PRO A 197 14.18 4.01 21.74
N HIS A 198 14.12 3.58 23.00
CA HIS A 198 13.20 4.07 24.02
C HIS A 198 13.42 5.53 24.47
N THR A 199 14.54 6.18 24.15
CA THR A 199 14.75 7.59 24.51
C THR A 199 13.98 8.55 23.62
N LEU A 200 13.51 8.08 22.47
CA LEU A 200 12.72 8.83 21.50
C LEU A 200 11.36 8.15 21.29
N PRO A 201 10.33 8.92 20.92
CA PRO A 201 9.00 8.36 20.72
C PRO A 201 9.03 7.33 19.58
N LEU A 202 8.20 6.30 19.73
CA LEU A 202 7.93 5.36 18.66
C LEU A 202 6.98 6.03 17.66
N ILE A 203 7.29 5.88 16.37
CA ILE A 203 6.47 6.44 15.30
C ILE A 203 6.00 5.35 14.38
N GLU A 204 4.76 5.52 13.95
CA GLU A 204 4.14 4.74 12.91
C GLU A 204 3.76 5.63 11.73
N PHE A 205 4.24 5.26 10.55
CA PHE A 205 3.79 5.83 9.29
C PHE A 205 2.78 4.90 8.65
N LYS A 206 1.55 5.40 8.51
CA LYS A 206 0.47 4.71 7.81
C LYS A 206 0.45 5.17 6.36
N SER A 207 0.72 4.26 5.45
CA SER A 207 0.64 4.47 4.01
C SER A 207 -0.78 4.20 3.50
N PRO A 208 -1.30 4.98 2.54
CA PRO A 208 -2.58 4.66 1.93
C PRO A 208 -2.47 3.35 1.13
N THR A 209 -3.44 2.45 1.27
CA THR A 209 -3.45 1.24 0.45
C THR A 209 -3.86 1.53 -0.98
N VAL A 210 -3.34 0.74 -1.91
CA VAL A 210 -3.66 0.88 -3.32
C VAL A 210 -4.63 -0.22 -3.75
N SER A 211 -5.93 -0.06 -3.55
CA SER A 211 -6.91 -1.05 -4.01
C SER A 211 -7.63 -0.57 -5.27
N TYR A 212 -7.60 -1.38 -6.33
CA TYR A 212 -8.36 -1.10 -7.56
C TYR A 212 -9.87 -1.33 -7.38
N ARG A 213 -10.29 -2.08 -6.35
CA ARG A 213 -11.70 -2.48 -6.15
C ARG A 213 -12.51 -1.46 -5.37
N MET A 214 -11.86 -0.65 -4.54
CA MET A 214 -12.50 0.19 -3.53
C MET A 214 -13.00 1.55 -4.07
N GLY A 215 -12.77 1.86 -5.36
CA GLY A 215 -13.30 3.08 -5.99
C GLY A 215 -12.79 4.40 -5.41
N VAL A 216 -11.69 4.38 -4.66
CA VAL A 216 -11.17 5.56 -3.95
C VAL A 216 -10.37 6.47 -4.90
N PRO A 217 -10.58 7.79 -4.86
CA PRO A 217 -9.93 8.74 -5.78
C PRO A 217 -8.42 8.84 -5.58
N LYS A 218 -7.94 8.65 -4.35
CA LYS A 218 -6.55 8.82 -3.93
C LYS A 218 -5.98 7.49 -3.47
N MET A 219 -4.83 7.15 -4.03
CA MET A 219 -4.04 5.99 -3.64
C MET A 219 -2.57 6.37 -3.82
N GLY A 220 -1.66 5.75 -3.08
CA GLY A 220 -0.24 6.03 -3.20
C GLY A 220 0.62 4.93 -2.61
N TYR A 221 1.93 5.07 -2.78
CA TYR A 221 2.90 4.20 -2.12
C TYR A 221 3.63 4.98 -1.03
N GLY A 222 3.85 4.38 0.12
CA GLY A 222 4.77 4.93 1.12
C GLY A 222 6.21 4.86 0.63
N LEU A 223 6.94 5.96 0.73
CA LEU A 223 8.38 6.05 0.51
C LEU A 223 9.04 6.36 1.85
N LEU A 224 9.90 5.45 2.31
CA LEU A 224 10.75 5.65 3.48
C LEU A 224 12.20 5.80 3.05
N VAL A 225 12.86 6.86 3.49
CA VAL A 225 14.30 7.06 3.34
C VAL A 225 14.92 7.09 4.72
N VAL A 226 15.98 6.30 4.93
CA VAL A 226 16.71 6.23 6.20
C VAL A 226 18.14 6.65 5.97
N THR A 227 18.58 7.69 6.67
CA THR A 227 19.93 8.23 6.61
C THR A 227 20.61 8.07 7.97
N PRO A 228 21.53 7.11 8.14
CA PRO A 228 22.20 6.87 9.41
C PRO A 228 23.27 7.94 9.71
N PHE A 229 23.35 8.39 10.96
CA PHE A 229 24.40 9.23 11.51
C PHE A 229 25.22 8.42 12.53
N ILE A 230 26.28 7.78 12.05
CA ILE A 230 27.07 6.81 12.82
C ILE A 230 27.71 7.46 14.07
N THR A 231 28.14 8.72 13.98
CA THR A 231 28.84 9.42 15.07
C THR A 231 27.99 9.61 16.31
N ASN A 232 26.67 9.79 16.13
CA ASN A 232 25.75 10.09 17.23
C ASN A 232 24.80 8.94 17.52
N GLY A 233 24.89 7.85 16.76
CA GLY A 233 24.01 6.68 16.94
C GLY A 233 22.57 6.90 16.56
N THR A 234 22.29 7.92 15.77
CA THR A 234 20.94 8.30 15.36
C THR A 234 20.77 8.05 13.87
N ALA A 235 19.52 8.04 13.41
CA ALA A 235 19.22 8.03 11.99
C ALA A 235 18.09 9.03 11.72
N LEU A 236 18.18 9.75 10.60
CA LEU A 236 17.07 10.50 10.05
C LEU A 236 16.19 9.57 9.24
N VAL A 237 14.92 9.54 9.56
CA VAL A 237 13.90 8.80 8.84
C VAL A 237 12.99 9.81 8.16
N GLN A 238 12.82 9.68 6.86
CA GLN A 238 11.96 10.55 6.07
C GLN A 238 10.87 9.71 5.40
N PHE A 239 9.62 10.12 5.57
CA PHE A 239 8.48 9.44 4.99
C PHE A 239 7.70 10.39 4.08
N SER A 240 7.29 9.89 2.92
CA SER A 240 6.41 10.61 2.00
C SER A 240 5.50 9.63 1.27
N VAL A 241 4.41 10.14 0.67
CA VAL A 241 3.49 9.34 -0.13
C VAL A 241 3.69 9.67 -1.60
N LEU A 242 4.01 8.65 -2.39
CA LEU A 242 4.04 8.69 -3.85
C LEU A 242 2.61 8.51 -4.37
N TRP A 243 1.89 9.63 -4.48
CA TRP A 243 0.51 9.63 -4.95
C TRP A 243 0.39 9.16 -6.40
N LEU A 244 -0.57 8.28 -6.64
CA LEU A 244 -0.93 7.82 -7.98
C LEU A 244 -1.94 8.76 -8.63
N PRO A 245 -1.90 8.93 -9.95
CA PRO A 245 -2.91 9.69 -10.67
C PRO A 245 -4.30 9.06 -10.47
N SER A 246 -5.31 9.91 -10.30
CA SER A 246 -6.69 9.45 -10.11
C SER A 246 -7.19 8.74 -11.37
N ARG A 247 -7.64 7.49 -11.19
CA ARG A 247 -8.21 6.68 -12.29
C ARG A 247 -9.66 7.01 -12.57
N LEU A 248 -10.38 7.58 -11.60
CA LEU A 248 -11.77 7.99 -11.78
C LEU A 248 -11.89 9.06 -12.88
N LEU A 249 -10.87 9.90 -13.05
CA LEU A 249 -10.81 10.84 -14.16
C LEU A 249 -10.74 10.12 -15.52
N GLN A 250 -9.89 9.09 -15.64
CA GLN A 250 -9.79 8.29 -16.86
C GLN A 250 -11.10 7.56 -17.16
N LEU A 251 -11.75 6.99 -16.14
CA LEU A 251 -13.06 6.35 -16.30
C LEU A 251 -14.12 7.34 -16.77
N ARG A 252 -14.16 8.55 -16.21
CA ARG A 252 -15.04 9.64 -16.69
C ARG A 252 -14.77 9.96 -18.15
N MET A 253 -13.51 10.05 -18.56
CA MET A 253 -13.16 10.27 -19.98
C MET A 253 -13.65 9.15 -20.89
N PHE A 254 -13.51 7.88 -20.48
CA PHE A 254 -14.02 6.75 -21.26
C PHE A 254 -15.55 6.81 -21.43
N ILE A 255 -16.27 7.16 -20.37
CA ILE A 255 -17.74 7.33 -20.43
C ILE A 255 -18.09 8.46 -21.40
N TRP A 256 -17.42 9.61 -21.33
CA TRP A 256 -17.64 10.72 -22.26
C TRP A 256 -17.39 10.34 -23.71
N LEU A 257 -16.30 9.62 -23.99
CA LEU A 257 -15.99 9.15 -25.34
C LEU A 257 -17.01 8.13 -25.85
N ALA A 258 -17.49 7.23 -24.99
CA ALA A 258 -18.52 6.26 -25.34
C ALA A 258 -19.86 6.96 -25.67
N VAL A 259 -20.27 7.94 -24.87
CA VAL A 259 -21.48 8.75 -25.11
C VAL A 259 -21.35 9.53 -26.41
N LEU A 260 -20.21 10.17 -26.66
CA LEU A 260 -19.96 10.90 -27.91
C LEU A 260 -20.00 9.97 -29.12
N GLY A 261 -19.37 8.79 -29.03
CA GLY A 261 -19.38 7.77 -30.07
C GLY A 261 -20.80 7.25 -30.37
N LEU A 262 -21.61 7.03 -29.34
CA LEU A 262 -23.02 6.65 -29.48
C LEU A 262 -23.83 7.75 -30.19
N LEU A 263 -23.68 9.02 -29.76
CA LEU A 263 -24.35 10.17 -30.39
C LEU A 263 -23.98 10.30 -31.87
N CYS A 264 -22.69 10.21 -32.20
CA CYS A 264 -22.23 10.24 -33.59
C CYS A 264 -22.83 9.11 -34.42
N THR A 265 -22.94 7.91 -33.85
CA THR A 265 -23.53 6.74 -34.53
C THR A 265 -25.02 6.96 -34.80
N VAL A 266 -25.79 7.44 -33.81
CA VAL A 266 -27.21 7.75 -33.96
C VAL A 266 -27.42 8.84 -35.02
N LEU A 267 -26.66 9.93 -34.98
CA LEU A 267 -26.76 11.02 -35.96
C LEU A 267 -26.43 10.54 -37.38
N SER A 268 -25.42 9.68 -37.53
CA SER A 268 -25.05 9.09 -38.82
C SER A 268 -26.15 8.21 -39.39
N LEU A 269 -26.76 7.35 -38.55
CA LEU A 269 -27.89 6.51 -38.95
C LEU A 269 -29.10 7.35 -39.36
N CYS A 270 -29.49 8.35 -38.55
CA CYS A 270 -30.56 9.28 -38.89
C CYS A 270 -30.27 10.04 -40.21
N GLY A 271 -29.03 10.48 -40.42
CA GLY A 271 -28.61 11.10 -41.67
C GLY A 271 -28.71 10.16 -42.87
N CYS A 272 -28.32 8.90 -42.72
CA CYS A 272 -28.46 7.86 -43.73
C CYS A 272 -29.93 7.59 -44.05
N PHE A 273 -30.79 7.44 -43.05
CA PHE A 273 -32.24 7.27 -43.24
C PHE A 273 -32.84 8.45 -44.01
N ARG A 274 -32.50 9.68 -43.62
CA ARG A 274 -32.99 10.89 -44.30
C ARG A 274 -32.50 10.98 -45.75
N ARG A 275 -31.26 10.60 -46.03
CA ARG A 275 -30.71 10.53 -47.41
C ARG A 275 -31.41 9.45 -48.24
N CYS A 276 -31.68 8.27 -47.68
CA CYS A 276 -32.44 7.21 -48.34
C CYS A 276 -33.88 7.64 -48.65
N GLU A 277 -34.55 8.31 -47.72
CA GLU A 277 -35.91 8.84 -47.90
C GLU A 277 -35.97 9.86 -49.04
N ILE A 278 -35.04 10.81 -49.09
CA ILE A 278 -34.95 11.81 -50.17
C ILE A 278 -34.70 11.12 -51.51
N ARG A 279 -33.79 10.14 -51.56
CA ARG A 279 -33.47 9.40 -52.80
C ARG A 279 -34.67 8.60 -53.31
N MET A 280 -35.43 7.96 -52.42
CA MET A 280 -36.68 7.26 -52.77
C MET A 280 -37.74 8.22 -53.31
N LYS A 281 -37.92 9.39 -52.68
CA LYS A 281 -38.86 10.43 -53.17
C LYS A 281 -38.48 10.94 -54.58
N LEU A 282 -37.19 11.14 -54.85
CA LEU A 282 -36.68 11.54 -56.18
C LEU A 282 -36.87 10.45 -57.25
N LEU A 283 -36.62 9.17 -56.91
CA LEU A 283 -36.85 8.05 -57.84
C LEU A 283 -38.34 7.91 -58.19
N LEU A 284 -39.23 8.04 -57.22
CA LEU A 284 -40.68 8.01 -57.44
C LEU A 284 -41.17 9.18 -58.30
N ALA A 285 -40.62 10.38 -58.11
CA ALA A 285 -40.93 11.54 -58.94
C ALA A 285 -40.51 11.34 -60.40
N ASN A 286 -39.28 10.85 -60.64
CA ASN A 286 -38.78 10.55 -61.99
C ASN A 286 -39.57 9.43 -62.69
N TYR A 287 -40.00 8.40 -61.95
CA TYR A 287 -40.84 7.34 -62.50
C TYR A 287 -42.20 7.88 -62.97
N LYS A 288 -42.84 8.77 -62.20
CA LYS A 288 -44.10 9.42 -62.59
C LYS A 288 -43.97 10.31 -63.83
N LEU A 289 -42.85 11.00 -63.98
CA LEU A 289 -42.56 11.84 -65.16
C LEU A 289 -42.36 11.03 -66.45
N ARG A 290 -41.78 9.82 -66.38
CA ARG A 290 -41.59 8.95 -67.56
C ARG A 290 -42.85 8.22 -68.03
N ARG A 291 -43.93 8.22 -67.23
CA ARG A 291 -45.17 7.51 -67.52
C ARG A 291 -46.27 8.40 -68.12
N ARG A 292 -46.03 9.71 -68.19
CA ARG A 292 -46.85 10.69 -68.90
C ARG A 292 -46.19 11.00 -70.24
#